data_AF-A0A1V5NDN0-F1
#
_entry.id   AF-A0A1V5NDN0-F1
#
_cell.length_a   1.000
_cell.length_b   1.000
_cell.length_c   1.000
_cell.angle_alpha   90.00
_cell.angle_beta   90.00
_cell.angle_gamma   90.00
#
_symmetry.space_group_name_H-M   'P 1'
#
loop_
_entity.id
_entity.type
_entity.pdbx_description
1 polymer ?
#
loop_
_entity_poly.entity_id
_entity_poly.type
_entity_poly.pdbx_seq_one_letter_code
_entity_poly.pdbx_strand_id
1 'polypeptide(L)'
;MMKYISFPVLIILRDVSLAMRIIIMISLAAERKLRQGRLKQVMAEMNSIKVNLIDPWGLATLGIHSTGSHSWISYTDDDGKTTTYGLWHKSHSKPVTRVRPDSDVHKNKEPHTGTANRYYNNLTKKQEKKLQEEINKKQKYRYPTNNCSSYASDTAEKVTGEDVDADSWFGVETPRELMENIKEKEKKDPTKNESLKKS
;
A
#
# COMPACT_ATOMS: atom_id res chain seq x y z
N MET A 1 -75.28 -49.11 14.68
CA MET A 1 -75.37 -47.67 14.32
C MET A 1 -74.02 -47.01 14.64
N MET A 2 -73.27 -46.64 13.61
CA MET A 2 -71.96 -45.98 13.70
C MET A 2 -72.10 -44.57 14.28
N LYS A 3 -71.34 -44.25 15.34
CA LYS A 3 -71.17 -42.89 15.85
C LYS A 3 -69.96 -42.25 15.17
N TYR A 4 -70.23 -41.20 14.41
CA TYR A 4 -69.25 -40.28 13.85
C TYR A 4 -68.47 -39.61 15.00
N ILE A 5 -67.15 -39.78 15.00
CA ILE A 5 -66.26 -39.00 15.88
C ILE A 5 -65.96 -37.68 15.18
N SER A 6 -66.26 -36.63 15.92
CA SER A 6 -66.13 -35.20 15.66
C SER A 6 -64.84 -34.81 14.92
N PHE A 7 -65.00 -34.03 13.84
CA PHE A 7 -63.96 -33.53 12.94
C PHE A 7 -63.14 -32.27 13.38
N PRO A 8 -63.33 -31.58 14.54
CA PRO A 8 -62.64 -30.32 14.79
C PRO A 8 -61.22 -30.47 15.39
N VAL A 9 -60.86 -31.64 15.92
CA VAL A 9 -59.54 -31.85 16.59
C VAL A 9 -58.40 -32.03 15.57
N LEU A 10 -58.70 -32.55 14.37
CA LEU A 10 -57.69 -32.85 13.35
C LEU A 10 -57.16 -31.60 12.62
N ILE A 11 -57.95 -30.51 12.57
CA ILE A 11 -57.58 -29.25 11.93
C ILE A 11 -56.61 -28.46 12.84
N ILE A 12 -56.89 -28.40 14.15
CA ILE A 12 -56.08 -27.67 15.14
C ILE A 12 -54.66 -28.28 15.25
N LEU A 13 -54.52 -29.61 15.19
CA LEU A 13 -53.21 -30.28 15.23
C LEU A 13 -52.36 -30.06 13.96
N ARG A 14 -52.99 -29.88 12.79
CA ARG A 14 -52.30 -29.53 11.54
C ARG A 14 -51.77 -28.10 11.56
N ASP A 15 -52.53 -27.17 12.12
CA ASP A 15 -52.14 -25.76 12.21
C ASP A 15 -50.99 -25.52 13.20
N VAL A 16 -50.98 -26.22 14.34
CA VAL A 16 -49.84 -26.17 15.28
C VAL A 16 -48.57 -26.75 14.65
N SER A 17 -48.68 -27.83 13.87
CA SER A 17 -47.55 -28.43 13.14
C SER A 17 -46.98 -27.49 12.06
N LEU A 18 -47.84 -26.77 11.34
CA LEU A 18 -47.43 -25.79 10.34
C LEU A 18 -46.78 -24.56 10.98
N ALA A 19 -47.37 -24.02 12.06
CA ALA A 19 -46.81 -22.90 12.81
C ALA A 19 -45.42 -23.25 13.38
N MET A 20 -45.26 -24.45 13.94
CA MET A 20 -43.98 -24.91 14.49
C MET A 20 -42.90 -25.07 13.40
N ARG A 21 -43.27 -25.55 12.21
CA ARG A 21 -42.36 -25.62 11.04
C ARG A 21 -41.93 -24.23 10.56
N ILE A 22 -42.85 -23.26 10.53
CA ILE A 22 -42.54 -21.88 10.15
C ILE A 22 -41.57 -21.24 11.15
N ILE A 23 -41.81 -21.42 12.45
CA ILE A 23 -40.91 -20.92 13.50
C ILE A 23 -39.51 -21.52 13.37
N ILE A 24 -39.40 -22.84 13.18
CA ILE A 24 -38.10 -23.51 12.97
C ILE A 24 -37.39 -22.96 11.72
N MET A 25 -38.11 -22.75 10.61
CA MET A 25 -37.50 -22.20 9.40
C MET A 25 -37.04 -20.74 9.58
N ILE A 26 -37.80 -19.91 10.30
CA ILE A 26 -37.41 -18.53 10.61
C ILE A 26 -36.19 -18.51 11.53
N SER A 27 -36.15 -19.36 12.56
CA SER A 27 -35.00 -19.49 13.45
C SER A 27 -33.75 -19.96 12.70
N LEU A 28 -33.86 -20.97 11.82
CA LEU A 28 -32.76 -21.43 10.99
C LEU A 28 -32.28 -20.36 9.99
N ALA A 29 -33.20 -19.58 9.41
CA ALA A 29 -32.85 -18.48 8.52
C ALA A 29 -32.15 -17.33 9.28
N ALA A 30 -32.61 -17.01 10.49
CA ALA A 30 -31.98 -16.03 11.36
C ALA A 30 -30.56 -16.46 11.78
N GLU A 31 -30.38 -17.73 12.18
CA GLU A 31 -29.07 -18.30 12.50
C GLU A 31 -28.13 -18.31 11.29
N ARG A 32 -28.61 -18.63 10.09
CA ARG A 32 -27.82 -18.57 8.85
C ARG A 32 -27.37 -17.13 8.56
N LYS A 33 -28.26 -16.15 8.72
CA LYS A 33 -27.95 -14.73 8.48
C LYS A 33 -26.96 -14.20 9.52
N LEU A 34 -27.10 -14.59 10.79
CA LEU A 34 -26.13 -14.27 11.85
C LEU A 34 -24.77 -14.93 11.61
N ARG A 35 -24.73 -16.21 11.21
CA ARG A 35 -23.49 -16.90 10.83
C ARG A 35 -22.82 -16.24 9.63
N GLN A 36 -23.56 -15.87 8.60
CA GLN A 36 -23.02 -15.17 7.43
C GLN A 36 -22.49 -13.77 7.78
N GLY A 37 -23.19 -13.03 8.64
CA GLY A 37 -22.72 -11.74 9.15
C GLY A 37 -21.41 -11.87 9.94
N ARG A 38 -21.35 -12.84 10.86
CA ARG A 38 -20.14 -13.15 11.63
C ARG A 38 -19.01 -13.66 10.74
N LEU A 39 -19.29 -14.48 9.72
CA LEU A 39 -18.29 -14.91 8.73
C LEU A 39 -17.75 -13.74 7.91
N LYS A 40 -18.60 -12.81 7.47
CA LYS A 40 -18.15 -11.60 6.77
C LYS A 40 -17.31 -10.70 7.67
N GLN A 41 -17.69 -10.56 8.93
CA GLN A 41 -16.92 -9.81 9.91
C GLN A 41 -15.57 -10.48 10.19
N VAL A 42 -15.54 -11.79 10.44
CA VAL A 42 -14.30 -12.56 10.62
C VAL A 42 -13.46 -12.55 9.35
N MET A 43 -14.04 -12.61 8.15
CA MET A 43 -13.29 -12.48 6.89
C MET A 43 -12.72 -11.06 6.70
N ALA A 44 -13.44 -10.02 7.13
CA ALA A 44 -12.96 -8.64 7.10
C ALA A 44 -11.86 -8.40 8.15
N GLU A 45 -12.01 -8.98 9.35
CA GLU A 45 -10.99 -9.00 10.40
C GLU A 45 -9.77 -9.84 9.98
N MET A 46 -9.97 -10.99 9.35
CA MET A 46 -8.87 -11.80 8.79
C MET A 46 -8.19 -11.09 7.62
N ASN A 47 -8.90 -10.32 6.80
CA ASN A 47 -8.30 -9.49 5.76
C ASN A 47 -7.62 -8.24 6.32
N SER A 48 -8.05 -7.70 7.48
CA SER A 48 -7.32 -6.64 8.18
C SER A 48 -6.12 -7.19 8.98
N ILE A 49 -6.16 -8.45 9.42
CA ILE A 49 -5.04 -9.21 10.02
C ILE A 49 -4.05 -9.70 8.96
N LYS A 50 -4.47 -9.85 7.69
CA LYS A 50 -3.55 -10.00 6.55
C LYS A 50 -2.70 -8.75 6.29
N VAL A 51 -2.90 -7.67 7.05
CA VAL A 51 -1.93 -6.60 7.20
C VAL A 51 -1.11 -6.89 8.46
N ASN A 52 0.21 -7.07 8.28
CA ASN A 52 1.28 -7.12 9.29
C ASN A 52 1.65 -8.47 9.94
N LEU A 53 1.99 -9.47 9.13
CA LEU A 53 2.87 -10.58 9.55
C LEU A 53 4.11 -10.75 8.64
N ILE A 54 4.28 -9.88 7.65
CA ILE A 54 5.34 -10.02 6.62
C ILE A 54 6.71 -9.51 7.11
N ASP A 55 6.81 -8.96 8.32
CA ASP A 55 8.08 -8.36 8.77
C ASP A 55 8.20 -8.26 10.29
N PRO A 56 8.82 -9.27 10.90
CA PRO A 56 9.20 -9.24 12.30
C PRO A 56 10.43 -8.37 12.59
N TRP A 57 11.14 -7.89 11.55
CA TRP A 57 12.54 -7.48 11.67
C TRP A 57 12.83 -6.04 11.21
N GLY A 58 11.88 -5.39 10.53
CA GLY A 58 12.07 -4.14 9.80
C GLY A 58 13.26 -4.25 8.86
N LEU A 59 13.19 -5.00 7.76
CA LEU A 59 14.33 -5.14 6.82
C LEU A 59 14.13 -4.36 5.52
N ALA A 60 12.91 -3.89 5.28
CA ALA A 60 12.60 -3.05 4.15
C ALA A 60 13.52 -1.82 4.10
N THR A 61 13.94 -1.49 2.88
CA THR A 61 14.88 -0.40 2.62
C THR A 61 14.30 0.57 1.61
N LEU A 62 14.32 1.87 1.94
CA LEU A 62 14.03 2.94 0.99
C LEU A 62 15.35 3.51 0.46
N GLY A 63 15.50 3.58 -0.85
CA GLY A 63 16.61 4.27 -1.50
C GLY A 63 16.13 5.56 -2.16
N ILE A 64 16.94 6.62 -2.07
CA ILE A 64 16.80 7.83 -2.89
C ILE A 64 17.98 7.91 -3.86
N HIS A 65 17.67 8.19 -5.14
CA HIS A 65 18.63 8.10 -6.24
C HIS A 65 18.57 9.33 -7.13
N SER A 66 19.74 9.76 -7.62
CA SER A 66 19.83 10.79 -8.65
C SER A 66 20.98 10.52 -9.62
N THR A 67 20.76 10.88 -10.87
CA THR A 67 21.79 10.94 -11.94
C THR A 67 22.29 12.35 -12.20
N GLY A 68 21.70 13.36 -11.55
CA GLY A 68 21.88 14.77 -11.86
C GLY A 68 20.94 15.29 -12.95
N SER A 69 20.32 14.42 -13.76
CA SER A 69 19.29 14.77 -14.75
C SER A 69 17.90 14.20 -14.43
N HIS A 70 17.84 13.11 -13.66
CA HIS A 70 16.60 12.47 -13.20
C HIS A 70 16.81 11.87 -11.82
N SER A 71 15.75 11.88 -11.02
CA SER A 71 15.74 11.37 -9.64
C SER A 71 14.52 10.49 -9.39
N TRP A 72 14.67 9.51 -8.50
CA TRP A 72 13.63 8.54 -8.18
C TRP A 72 13.89 7.92 -6.81
N ILE A 73 12.91 7.17 -6.32
CA ILE A 73 13.07 6.33 -5.13
C ILE A 73 13.08 4.86 -5.51
N SER A 74 13.71 4.03 -4.69
CA SER A 74 13.56 2.59 -4.72
C SER A 74 13.03 2.09 -3.38
N TYR A 75 12.24 1.03 -3.44
CA TYR A 75 11.77 0.30 -2.27
C TYR A 75 12.21 -1.13 -2.42
N THR A 76 13.00 -1.63 -1.49
CA THR A 76 13.31 -3.06 -1.38
C THR A 76 12.47 -3.61 -0.25
N ASP A 77 11.60 -4.57 -0.57
CA ASP A 77 10.79 -5.26 0.42
C ASP A 77 11.63 -6.27 1.24
N ASP A 78 10.99 -6.88 2.23
CA ASP A 78 11.63 -7.84 3.13
C ASP A 78 12.06 -9.14 2.40
N ASP A 79 11.48 -9.43 1.24
CA ASP A 79 11.86 -10.53 0.35
C ASP A 79 13.09 -10.18 -0.53
N GLY A 80 13.65 -8.97 -0.36
CA GLY A 80 14.80 -8.48 -1.12
C GLY A 80 14.45 -7.99 -2.53
N LYS A 81 13.16 -7.86 -2.86
CA LYS A 81 12.73 -7.41 -4.18
C LYS A 81 12.69 -5.89 -4.22
N THR A 82 13.56 -5.32 -5.06
CA THR A 82 13.59 -3.88 -5.32
C THR A 82 12.58 -3.48 -6.40
N THR A 83 11.81 -2.44 -6.13
CA THR A 83 10.92 -1.76 -7.09
C THR A 83 11.30 -0.28 -7.13
N THR A 84 11.40 0.31 -8.32
CA THR A 84 11.69 1.76 -8.47
C THR A 84 10.42 2.55 -8.72
N TYR A 85 10.40 3.81 -8.28
CA TYR A 85 9.30 4.74 -8.50
C TYR A 85 9.84 6.12 -8.83
N GLY A 86 9.44 6.66 -9.98
CA GLY A 86 9.83 8.01 -10.40
C GLY A 86 8.68 8.78 -11.02
N LEU A 87 8.70 10.10 -10.85
CA LEU A 87 7.74 11.01 -11.44
C LEU A 87 8.24 11.45 -12.83
N TRP A 88 7.41 11.24 -13.86
CA TRP A 88 7.78 11.57 -15.25
C TRP A 88 6.82 12.55 -15.88
N HIS A 89 7.37 13.50 -16.64
CA HIS A 89 6.54 14.35 -17.48
C HIS A 89 5.81 13.52 -18.55
N LYS A 90 4.56 13.88 -18.87
CA LYS A 90 3.71 13.15 -19.81
C LYS A 90 4.31 13.01 -21.22
N SER A 91 5.08 13.99 -21.69
CA SER A 91 5.73 13.93 -23.01
C SER A 91 6.89 12.93 -23.06
N HIS A 92 7.43 12.53 -21.90
CA HIS A 92 8.57 11.63 -21.79
C HIS A 92 8.18 10.22 -21.29
N SER A 93 6.89 9.98 -21.04
CA SER A 93 6.36 8.69 -20.57
C SER A 93 5.66 7.88 -21.66
N LYS A 94 6.43 7.39 -22.65
CA LYS A 94 6.01 6.23 -23.47
C LYS A 94 6.19 4.92 -22.68
N PRO A 95 5.42 3.86 -22.98
CA PRO A 95 4.60 3.13 -22.02
C PRO A 95 5.45 2.36 -21.01
N VAL A 96 5.40 2.81 -19.75
CA VAL A 96 5.90 2.05 -18.62
C VAL A 96 4.79 2.02 -17.59
N THR A 97 4.70 0.95 -16.81
CA THR A 97 3.58 0.72 -15.91
C THR A 97 3.46 1.89 -14.94
N ARG A 98 2.38 2.66 -15.05
CA ARG A 98 2.06 3.66 -14.03
C ARG A 98 1.66 2.95 -12.75
N VAL A 99 1.98 3.54 -11.62
CA VAL A 99 1.45 3.05 -10.33
C VAL A 99 -0.08 3.17 -10.34
N ARG A 100 -0.61 4.25 -10.92
CA ARG A 100 -2.05 4.49 -11.12
C ARG A 100 -2.34 5.08 -12.49
N PRO A 101 -3.49 4.77 -13.11
CA PRO A 101 -3.86 5.33 -14.41
C PRO A 101 -3.83 6.88 -14.45
N ASP A 102 -4.20 7.50 -13.34
CA ASP A 102 -4.35 8.94 -13.20
C ASP A 102 -3.15 9.65 -12.55
N SER A 103 -2.05 8.95 -12.28
CA SER A 103 -0.81 9.50 -11.72
C SER A 103 0.30 9.56 -12.77
N ASP A 104 1.24 10.48 -12.59
CA ASP A 104 2.43 10.58 -13.44
C ASP A 104 3.63 9.80 -12.84
N VAL A 105 3.42 9.04 -11.76
CA VAL A 105 4.41 8.13 -11.17
C VAL A 105 4.42 6.81 -11.92
N HIS A 106 5.62 6.41 -12.34
CA HIS A 106 5.89 5.15 -13.02
C HIS A 106 6.65 4.21 -12.07
N LYS A 107 6.40 2.91 -12.21
CA LYS A 107 7.16 1.87 -11.51
C LYS A 107 8.12 1.15 -12.45
N ASN A 108 9.29 0.76 -11.95
CA ASN A 108 10.30 -0.05 -12.64
C ASN A 108 10.74 0.54 -13.99
N LYS A 109 10.82 1.87 -14.07
CA LYS A 109 11.34 2.56 -15.26
C LYS A 109 12.82 2.87 -15.13
N GLU A 110 13.27 3.09 -13.90
CA GLU A 110 14.62 3.47 -13.53
C GLU A 110 15.45 2.23 -13.12
N PRO A 111 16.78 2.32 -13.19
CA PRO A 111 17.65 1.33 -12.56
C PRO A 111 17.51 1.35 -11.04
N HIS A 112 17.91 0.27 -10.37
CA HIS A 112 17.88 0.16 -8.90
C HIS A 112 18.82 1.15 -8.18
N THR A 113 19.75 1.78 -8.90
CA THR A 113 20.72 2.75 -8.38
C THR A 113 21.01 3.84 -9.41
N GLY A 114 21.30 5.05 -8.95
CA GLY A 114 21.80 6.18 -9.74
C GLY A 114 23.28 6.47 -9.50
N THR A 115 23.73 7.65 -9.97
CA THR A 115 25.09 8.16 -9.76
C THR A 115 25.32 8.57 -8.30
N ALA A 116 24.28 9.08 -7.64
CA ALA A 116 24.25 9.32 -6.21
C ALA A 116 23.09 8.52 -5.60
N ASN A 117 23.35 7.89 -4.47
CA ASN A 117 22.42 6.99 -3.78
C ASN A 117 22.51 7.22 -2.27
N ARG A 118 21.38 7.23 -1.59
CA ARG A 118 21.32 7.14 -0.12
C ARG A 118 20.24 6.15 0.27
N TYR A 119 20.50 5.37 1.31
CA TYR A 119 19.65 4.26 1.74
C TYR A 119 19.20 4.41 3.20
N TYR A 120 17.92 4.18 3.40
CA TYR A 120 17.24 4.13 4.70
C TYR A 120 16.88 2.68 4.97
N ASN A 121 17.80 1.99 5.64
CA ASN A 121 17.60 0.60 6.04
C ASN A 121 16.65 0.54 7.23
N ASN A 122 16.06 -0.63 7.40
CA ASN A 122 15.22 -0.99 8.53
C ASN A 122 14.01 -0.07 8.75
N LEU A 123 13.25 0.17 7.68
CA LEU A 123 12.00 0.91 7.78
C LEU A 123 11.05 0.24 8.77
N THR A 124 10.45 1.03 9.64
CA THR A 124 9.36 0.55 10.50
C THR A 124 8.08 0.35 9.69
N LYS A 125 7.14 -0.45 10.20
CA LYS A 125 5.82 -0.62 9.57
C LYS A 125 5.03 0.66 9.35
N LYS A 126 5.20 1.63 10.24
CA LYS A 126 4.58 2.94 10.06
C LYS A 126 5.16 3.65 8.84
N GLN A 127 6.47 3.56 8.64
CA GLN A 127 7.19 4.18 7.52
C GLN A 127 6.91 3.46 6.20
N GLU A 128 6.90 2.13 6.18
CA GLU A 128 6.50 1.38 4.99
C GLU A 128 5.05 1.69 4.58
N LYS A 129 4.12 1.67 5.53
CA LYS A 129 2.73 2.04 5.26
C LYS A 129 2.65 3.46 4.70
N LYS A 130 3.38 4.40 5.30
CA LYS A 130 3.47 5.78 4.83
C LYS A 130 4.03 5.86 3.41
N LEU A 131 5.09 5.11 3.11
CA LEU A 131 5.70 5.05 1.79
C LEU A 131 4.71 4.52 0.75
N GLN A 132 3.99 3.43 1.06
CA GLN A 132 2.95 2.91 0.19
C GLN A 132 1.81 3.92 -0.03
N GLU A 133 1.42 4.67 1.00
CA GLU A 133 0.46 5.77 0.87
C GLU A 133 1.00 6.87 -0.07
N GLU A 134 2.24 7.33 0.09
CA GLU A 134 2.83 8.37 -0.76
C GLU A 134 3.01 7.91 -2.23
N ILE A 135 3.46 6.67 -2.45
CA ILE A 135 3.58 6.07 -3.80
C ILE A 135 2.21 5.99 -4.49
N ASN A 136 1.16 5.63 -3.75
CA ASN A 136 -0.20 5.49 -4.28
C ASN A 136 -0.99 6.81 -4.32
N LYS A 137 -0.41 7.93 -3.89
CA LYS A 137 -1.03 9.23 -4.11
C LYS A 137 -0.98 9.61 -5.58
N LYS A 138 -2.00 10.35 -6.00
CA LYS A 138 -2.03 10.97 -7.31
C LYS A 138 -0.98 12.09 -7.33
N GLN A 139 0.08 11.90 -8.11
CA GLN A 139 1.08 12.93 -8.36
C GLN A 139 0.97 13.41 -9.81
N LYS A 140 1.22 14.70 -10.01
CA LYS A 140 1.23 15.33 -11.32
C LYS A 140 2.52 16.07 -11.49
N TYR A 141 3.23 15.78 -12.57
CA TYR A 141 4.44 16.49 -12.90
C TYR A 141 4.09 17.96 -13.19
N ARG A 142 4.73 18.88 -12.45
CA ARG A 142 4.63 20.32 -12.61
C ARG A 142 6.03 20.92 -12.46
N TYR A 143 6.58 21.43 -13.54
CA TYR A 143 7.83 22.19 -13.43
C TYR A 143 7.51 23.63 -13.01
N PRO A 144 8.29 24.26 -12.10
CA PRO A 144 9.48 23.71 -11.42
C PRO A 144 9.21 22.94 -10.11
N THR A 145 8.01 23.05 -9.53
CA THR A 145 7.74 22.76 -8.09
C THR A 145 7.23 21.35 -7.74
N ASN A 146 7.07 20.46 -8.71
CA ASN A 146 6.75 19.05 -8.46
C ASN A 146 7.28 18.23 -9.64
N ASN A 147 8.56 17.90 -9.58
CA ASN A 147 9.27 17.19 -10.62
C ASN A 147 9.91 15.92 -10.03
N CYS A 148 10.79 15.26 -10.78
CA CYS A 148 11.39 14.01 -10.35
C CYS A 148 12.26 14.15 -9.09
N SER A 149 12.95 15.28 -8.90
CA SER A 149 13.77 15.51 -7.69
C SER A 149 12.92 15.79 -6.47
N SER A 150 11.95 16.69 -6.54
CA SER A 150 11.06 16.93 -5.40
C SER A 150 10.21 15.75 -5.04
N TYR A 151 9.66 15.03 -6.02
CA TYR A 151 8.96 13.80 -5.72
C TYR A 151 9.82 12.83 -4.90
N ALA A 152 11.09 12.66 -5.29
CA ALA A 152 11.99 11.75 -4.61
C ALA A 152 12.36 12.24 -3.20
N SER A 153 12.72 13.52 -3.06
CA SER A 153 13.05 14.15 -1.79
C SER A 153 11.85 14.20 -0.84
N ASP A 154 10.72 14.78 -1.25
CA ASP A 154 9.48 14.85 -0.46
C ASP A 154 9.03 13.50 0.04
N THR A 155 9.10 12.47 -0.83
CA THR A 155 8.65 11.14 -0.45
C THR A 155 9.59 10.55 0.59
N ALA A 156 10.90 10.73 0.42
CA ALA A 156 11.88 10.28 1.41
C ALA A 156 11.72 11.01 2.75
N GLU A 157 11.55 12.33 2.73
CA GLU A 157 11.35 13.14 3.94
C GLU A 157 10.05 12.76 4.65
N LYS A 158 8.91 12.66 3.94
CA LYS A 158 7.61 12.29 4.54
C LYS A 158 7.61 10.89 5.16
N VAL A 159 8.48 10.01 4.70
CA VAL A 159 8.60 8.63 5.19
C VAL A 159 9.61 8.53 6.33
N THR A 160 10.77 9.14 6.19
CA THR A 160 11.91 8.94 7.11
C THR A 160 12.01 10.03 8.16
N GLY A 161 11.46 11.20 7.89
CA GLY A 161 11.69 12.43 8.64
C GLY A 161 13.06 13.06 8.40
N GLU A 162 13.92 12.46 7.57
CA GLU A 162 15.19 13.06 7.15
C GLU A 162 14.97 13.88 5.89
N ASP A 163 15.25 15.17 5.98
CA ASP A 163 15.28 16.05 4.83
C ASP A 163 16.55 15.78 3.99
N VAL A 164 16.34 15.34 2.75
CA VAL A 164 17.35 15.27 1.70
C VAL A 164 17.02 16.35 0.71
N ASP A 165 17.45 17.55 1.06
CA ASP A 165 17.06 18.77 0.39
C ASP A 165 17.33 18.72 -1.13
N ALA A 166 16.27 18.96 -1.90
CA ALA A 166 16.31 19.08 -3.35
C ALA A 166 16.22 20.55 -3.80
N ASP A 167 16.08 21.50 -2.88
CA ASP A 167 15.87 22.91 -3.14
C ASP A 167 17.18 23.62 -3.48
N SER A 168 17.09 24.47 -4.50
CA SER A 168 18.04 25.57 -4.71
C SER A 168 17.72 26.77 -3.83
N TRP A 169 18.71 27.67 -3.70
CA TRP A 169 18.59 29.01 -3.10
C TRP A 169 17.42 29.87 -3.64
N PHE A 170 16.75 29.47 -4.73
CA PHE A 170 15.60 30.17 -5.33
C PHE A 170 14.31 29.31 -5.43
N GLY A 171 14.22 28.19 -4.71
CA GLY A 171 13.01 27.34 -4.72
C GLY A 171 12.77 26.59 -6.04
N VAL A 172 13.82 26.44 -6.86
CA VAL A 172 13.82 25.53 -8.00
C VAL A 172 14.38 24.20 -7.51
N GLU A 173 13.57 23.15 -7.57
CA GLU A 173 13.98 21.81 -7.19
C GLU A 173 14.69 21.17 -8.39
N THR A 174 15.98 20.84 -8.29
CA THR A 174 16.70 20.22 -9.41
C THR A 174 17.28 18.85 -9.08
N PRO A 175 17.27 17.88 -10.03
CA PRO A 175 17.95 16.61 -9.86
C PRO A 175 19.44 16.74 -9.57
N ARG A 176 20.07 17.82 -10.05
CA ARG A 176 21.48 18.12 -9.82
C ARG A 176 21.75 18.48 -8.37
N GLU A 177 20.95 19.35 -7.78
CA GLU A 177 21.09 19.74 -6.37
C GLU A 177 20.83 18.56 -5.46
N LEU A 178 19.77 17.80 -5.73
CA LEU A 178 19.52 16.55 -5.00
C LEU A 178 20.72 15.59 -5.08
N MET A 179 21.35 15.46 -6.24
CA MET A 179 22.55 14.63 -6.40
C MET A 179 23.72 15.15 -5.54
N GLU A 180 23.95 16.45 -5.53
CA GLU A 180 25.03 17.09 -4.77
C GLU A 180 24.80 16.94 -3.26
N ASN A 181 23.55 17.12 -2.79
CA ASN A 181 23.16 16.91 -1.39
C ASN A 181 23.32 15.46 -0.96
N ILE A 182 22.87 14.49 -1.78
CA ILE A 182 23.11 13.07 -1.51
C ILE A 182 24.61 12.80 -1.39
N LYS A 183 25.43 13.29 -2.34
CA LYS A 183 26.89 13.10 -2.29
C LYS A 183 27.52 13.73 -1.05
N GLU A 184 27.05 14.90 -0.61
CA GLU A 184 27.56 15.53 0.60
C GLU A 184 27.22 14.74 1.86
N LYS A 185 25.96 14.29 2.00
CA LYS A 185 25.54 13.42 3.10
C LYS A 185 26.31 12.11 3.12
N GLU A 186 26.45 11.45 1.97
CA GLU A 186 27.19 10.18 1.84
C GLU A 186 28.69 10.33 2.09
N LYS A 187 29.28 11.52 1.93
CA LYS A 187 30.67 11.78 2.36
C LYS A 187 30.80 11.85 3.88
N LYS A 188 29.78 12.36 4.57
CA LYS A 188 29.77 12.52 6.04
C LYS A 188 29.36 11.22 6.73
N ASP A 189 28.34 10.56 6.21
CA ASP A 189 27.72 9.35 6.74
C ASP A 189 27.32 8.41 5.59
N PRO A 190 28.24 7.54 5.14
CA PRO A 190 28.00 6.65 4.01
C PRO A 190 26.97 5.57 4.34
N THR A 191 25.99 5.41 3.47
CA THR A 191 24.97 4.37 3.57
C THR A 191 25.20 3.25 2.55
N LYS A 192 24.66 2.08 2.84
CA LYS A 192 24.65 0.94 1.91
C LYS A 192 23.28 0.28 1.98
N ASN A 193 22.81 -0.26 0.86
CA ASN A 193 21.62 -1.09 0.87
C ASN A 193 21.93 -2.43 1.56
N GLU A 194 21.43 -2.64 2.77
CA GLU A 194 21.70 -3.85 3.55
C GLU A 194 20.82 -5.04 3.14
N SER A 195 19.67 -4.78 2.50
CA SER A 195 18.77 -5.83 2.00
C SER A 195 19.41 -6.67 0.89
N LEU A 196 20.34 -6.10 0.10
CA LEU A 196 21.02 -6.79 -1.00
C LEU A 196 22.17 -7.72 -0.55
N LYS A 197 22.58 -7.70 0.72
CA LYS A 197 23.67 -8.57 1.21
C LYS A 197 23.20 -9.98 1.60
N LYS A 198 21.89 -10.21 1.65
CA LYS A 198 21.29 -11.47 2.14
C LYS A 198 20.66 -12.32 1.02
N SER A 199 20.76 -11.91 -0.25
CA SER A 199 20.28 -12.66 -1.42
C SER A 199 21.31 -13.65 -1.94
#